data_AF-A0A821ZYB1-F1
#
_entry.id   AF-A0A821ZYB1-F1
#
_cell.length_a   1.000
_cell.length_b   1.000
_cell.length_c   1.000
_cell.angle_alpha   90.00
_cell.angle_beta   90.00
_cell.angle_gamma   90.00
#
_symmetry.space_group_name_H-M   'P 1'
#
loop_
_entity.id
_entity.type
_entity.pdbx_description
1 polymer ?
#
loop_
_entity_poly.entity_id
_entity_poly.type
_entity_poly.pdbx_seq_one_letter_code
_entity_poly.pdbx_strand_id
1 'polypeptide(L)'
;MMAEAGFFYMGTGSVCCFYCGNKLQHFEPRDCPFEEHATFYPFCDFIQKVRGLDYVNRIILECGRIPQGRLKYEKDGTQKIKRIIFDKS
;
A
#
# COMPACT_ATOMS: atom_id res chain seq x y z
N MET A 1 12.36 2.67 -7.08
CA MET A 1 13.21 3.31 -6.05
C MET A 1 12.35 3.81 -4.88
N MET A 2 12.90 4.03 -3.67
CA MET A 2 12.11 4.49 -2.51
C MET A 2 11.43 5.85 -2.75
N ALA A 3 12.19 6.85 -3.21
CA ALA A 3 11.67 8.19 -3.48
C ALA A 3 10.57 8.20 -4.56
N GLU A 4 10.69 7.34 -5.59
CA GLU A 4 9.67 7.21 -6.63
C GLU A 4 8.37 6.58 -6.12
N ALA A 5 8.47 5.69 -5.13
CA ALA A 5 7.32 5.17 -4.42
C ALA A 5 6.78 6.17 -3.37
N GLY A 6 7.32 7.39 -3.34
CA GLY A 6 6.91 8.45 -2.43
C GLY A 6 7.44 8.29 -1.01
N PHE A 7 8.39 7.38 -0.78
CA PHE A 7 8.98 7.17 0.54
C PHE A 7 10.21 8.04 0.78
N PHE A 8 10.30 8.59 1.99
CA PHE A 8 11.53 9.13 2.56
C PHE A 8 11.94 8.33 3.80
N TYR A 9 13.25 8.20 4.03
CA TYR A 9 13.79 7.46 5.16
C TYR A 9 13.63 8.26 6.46
N MET A 10 13.10 7.61 7.50
CA MET A 10 12.89 8.21 8.83
C MET A 10 13.93 7.77 9.87
N GLY A 11 14.89 6.92 9.52
CA GLY A 11 15.79 6.27 10.48
C GLY A 11 15.35 4.86 10.85
N THR A 12 16.26 4.07 11.43
CA THR A 12 16.00 2.74 12.01
C THR A 12 15.16 1.79 11.13
N GLY A 13 15.46 1.72 9.83
CA GLY A 13 14.71 0.87 8.90
C GLY A 13 13.24 1.27 8.71
N SER A 14 12.88 2.52 9.01
CA SER A 14 11.52 3.03 8.83
C SER A 14 11.44 4.04 7.69
N VAL A 15 10.34 4.01 6.96
CA VAL A 15 10.10 4.87 5.80
C VAL A 15 8.70 5.47 5.88
N CYS A 16 8.52 6.68 5.37
CA CYS A 16 7.23 7.38 5.41
C CYS A 16 6.88 7.94 4.05
N CYS A 17 5.61 7.81 3.67
CA CYS A 17 5.14 8.38 2.42
C CYS A 17 4.91 9.90 2.59
N PHE A 18 5.45 10.72 1.68
CA PHE A 18 5.23 12.17 1.71
C PHE A 18 3.76 12.56 1.44
N TYR A 19 3.00 11.70 0.77
CA TYR A 19 1.61 11.98 0.39
C TYR A 19 0.60 11.50 1.43
N CYS A 20 0.61 10.21 1.78
CA CYS A 20 -0.35 9.67 2.75
C CYS A 20 0.10 9.77 4.21
N GLY A 21 1.37 10.13 4.47
CA GLY A 21 1.93 10.26 5.83
C GLY A 21 2.08 8.95 6.59
N ASN A 22 1.70 7.81 6.00
CA ASN A 22 1.80 6.51 6.65
C ASN A 22 3.25 5.99 6.66
N LYS A 23 3.59 5.27 7.73
CA LYS A 23 4.95 4.80 8.03
C LYS A 23 5.04 3.29 7.96
N LEU A 24 5.97 2.77 7.14
CA LEU A 24 6.40 1.37 7.21
C LEU A 24 7.59 1.25 8.15
N GLN A 25 7.52 0.27 9.04
CA GLN A 25 8.63 -0.14 9.90
C GLN A 25 9.27 -1.40 9.34
N HIS A 26 10.53 -1.64 9.70
CA HIS A 26 11.28 -2.82 9.27
C HIS A 26 11.40 -2.97 7.74
N PHE A 27 11.47 -1.85 7.03
CA PHE A 27 11.69 -1.83 5.59
C PHE A 27 13.10 -2.35 5.28
N GLU A 28 13.18 -3.49 4.60
CA GLU A 28 14.42 -4.18 4.28
C GLU A 28 14.97 -3.77 2.90
N PRO A 29 16.29 -3.87 2.68
CA PRO A 29 16.88 -3.56 1.38
C PRO A 29 16.35 -4.39 0.19
N ARG A 30 15.72 -5.55 0.47
CA ARG A 30 15.15 -6.43 -0.56
C ARG A 30 13.69 -6.11 -0.87
N ASP A 31 13.04 -5.29 -0.06
CA ASP A 31 11.65 -4.94 -0.25
C ASP A 31 11.47 -4.05 -1.48
N CYS A 32 10.40 -4.30 -2.23
CA CYS A 32 10.05 -3.51 -3.40
C CYS A 32 9.20 -2.29 -2.94
N PRO A 33 9.70 -1.04 -3.03
CA PRO A 33 9.01 0.11 -2.46
C PRO A 33 7.58 0.30 -2.96
N PHE A 34 7.32 0.03 -4.24
CA PHE A 34 5.96 0.16 -4.80
C PHE A 34 5.02 -0.94 -4.31
N GLU A 35 5.53 -2.17 -4.18
CA GLU A 35 4.73 -3.30 -3.71
C GLU A 35 4.41 -3.14 -2.24
N GLU A 36 5.38 -2.74 -1.41
CA GLU A 36 5.15 -2.45 0.00
C GLU A 36 4.14 -1.30 0.17
N HIS A 37 4.26 -0.23 -0.62
CA HIS A 37 3.28 0.86 -0.58
C HIS A 37 1.87 0.38 -0.98
N ALA A 38 1.74 -0.35 -2.08
CA ALA A 38 0.45 -0.85 -2.55
C ALA A 38 -0.13 -1.94 -1.63
N THR A 39 0.71 -2.73 -0.98
CA THR A 39 0.29 -3.76 -0.02
C THR A 39 -0.25 -3.11 1.24
N PHE A 40 0.54 -2.24 1.89
CA PHE A 40 0.18 -1.73 3.21
C PHE A 40 -0.77 -0.51 3.15
N TYR A 41 -0.65 0.32 2.11
CA TYR A 41 -1.45 1.54 1.94
C TYR A 41 -2.04 1.67 0.53
N PRO A 42 -2.88 0.71 0.08
CA PRO A 42 -3.46 0.68 -1.26
C PRO A 42 -4.31 1.91 -1.65
N PHE A 43 -4.70 2.71 -0.66
CA PHE A 43 -5.53 3.90 -0.82
C PHE A 43 -4.80 5.22 -0.91
N CYS A 44 -3.47 5.19 -0.84
CA CYS A 44 -2.73 6.40 -1.06
C CYS A 44 -3.00 6.89 -2.49
N ASP A 45 -3.64 8.05 -2.69
CA ASP A 45 -3.92 8.51 -4.05
C ASP A 45 -2.64 8.62 -4.89
N PHE A 46 -1.50 8.89 -4.24
CA PHE A 46 -0.21 8.90 -4.92
C PHE A 46 0.13 7.54 -5.55
N ILE A 47 0.01 6.43 -4.81
CA ILE A 47 0.31 5.11 -5.37
C ILE A 47 -0.67 4.75 -6.49
N GLN A 48 -1.95 5.10 -6.32
CA GLN A 48 -2.98 4.87 -7.34
C GLN A 48 -2.74 5.70 -8.61
N LYS A 49 -2.30 6.96 -8.47
CA LYS A 49 -1.99 7.84 -9.61
C LYS A 49 -0.71 7.41 -10.33
N VAL A 50 0.33 7.01 -9.59
CA VAL A 50 1.64 6.68 -10.17
C VAL A 50 1.67 5.29 -10.79
N ARG A 51 0.95 4.32 -10.21
CA ARG A 51 0.98 2.92 -10.67
C ARG A 51 -0.32 2.42 -11.29
N GLY A 52 -1.43 3.12 -11.07
CA GLY A 52 -2.75 2.73 -11.54
C GLY A 52 -3.47 1.75 -10.60
N LEU A 53 -4.79 1.77 -10.65
CA LEU A 53 -5.65 0.90 -9.83
C LEU A 53 -5.47 -0.59 -10.16
N ASP A 54 -5.21 -0.93 -11.43
CA ASP A 54 -4.99 -2.33 -11.81
C ASP A 54 -3.71 -2.92 -11.19
N TYR A 55 -2.66 -2.11 -11.05
CA TYR A 55 -1.45 -2.51 -10.31
C TYR A 55 -1.76 -2.75 -8.85
N VAL A 56 -2.42 -1.79 -8.19
CA VAL A 56 -2.76 -1.88 -6.77
C VAL A 56 -3.66 -3.10 -6.51
N ASN A 57 -4.69 -3.31 -7.32
CA ASN A 57 -5.58 -4.45 -7.23
C ASN A 57 -4.82 -5.78 -7.39
N ARG A 58 -3.90 -5.87 -8.36
CA ARG A 58 -3.07 -7.05 -8.55
C ARG A 58 -2.27 -7.36 -7.28
N ILE A 59 -1.58 -6.37 -6.72
CA ILE A 59 -0.78 -6.56 -5.50
C ILE A 59 -1.66 -7.03 -4.34
N ILE A 60 -2.83 -6.42 -4.12
CA ILE A 60 -3.73 -6.86 -3.03
C ILE A 60 -4.21 -8.31 -3.23
N LEU A 61 -4.49 -8.72 -4.46
CA LEU A 61 -4.97 -10.07 -4.76
C LEU A 61 -3.86 -11.13 -4.69
N GLU A 62 -2.63 -10.78 -5.05
CA GLU A 62 -1.48 -11.70 -5.14
C GLU A 62 -0.68 -11.80 -3.83
N CYS A 63 -0.54 -10.72 -3.06
CA CYS A 63 0.52 -10.65 -2.07
C CYS A 63 0.26 -11.56 -0.85
N GLY A 64 -0.98 -11.96 -0.55
CA GLY A 64 -1.31 -12.80 0.60
C GLY A 64 -0.95 -12.21 1.98
N ARG A 65 -0.19 -11.11 2.01
CA ARG A 65 0.15 -10.29 3.17
C ARG A 65 -1.04 -9.39 3.46
N ILE A 66 -1.63 -9.58 4.63
CA ILE A 66 -2.74 -8.76 5.10
C ILE A 66 -2.15 -7.38 5.43
N PRO A 67 -2.71 -6.28 4.91
CA PRO A 67 -2.22 -4.95 5.27
C PRO A 67 -2.43 -4.74 6.78
N GLN A 68 -1.59 -3.91 7.41
CA GLN A 68 -1.75 -3.64 8.84
C GLN A 68 -3.14 -3.03 9.12
N GLY A 69 -3.96 -3.77 9.87
CA GLY A 69 -5.35 -3.43 10.14
C GLY A 69 -6.31 -4.33 9.36
N ARG A 70 -7.41 -4.71 10.00
CA ARG A 70 -8.43 -5.66 9.51
C ARG A 70 -9.21 -5.05 8.33
N LEU A 71 -8.56 -4.88 7.17
CA LEU A 71 -9.15 -4.29 5.97
C LEU A 71 -10.24 -5.23 5.42
N LYS A 72 -11.46 -4.71 5.31
CA LYS A 72 -12.58 -5.36 4.62
C LYS A 72 -12.74 -4.74 3.24
N TYR A 73 -12.85 -5.54 2.18
CA TYR A 73 -12.94 -5.04 0.81
C TYR A 73 -14.34 -5.25 0.26
N GLU A 74 -14.93 -4.21 -0.34
CA GLU A 74 -16.06 -4.33 -1.25
C GLU A 74 -15.53 -4.64 -2.65
N LYS A 75 -15.90 -5.81 -3.15
CA LYS A 75 -15.64 -6.21 -4.53
C LYS A 75 -16.75 -5.69 -5.44
N ASP A 76 -16.39 -5.21 -6.62
CA ASP A 76 -17.37 -5.02 -7.69
C ASP A 76 -17.79 -6.36 -8.31
N GLY A 77 -18.76 -6.33 -9.24
CA GLY A 77 -19.23 -7.52 -9.95
C GLY A 77 -18.15 -8.25 -10.77
N THR A 78 -16.95 -7.69 -10.90
CA THR A 78 -15.78 -8.27 -11.57
C THR A 78 -14.68 -8.71 -10.59
N GLN A 79 -14.99 -8.75 -9.29
CA GLN A 79 -14.07 -9.07 -8.19
C GLN A 79 -12.94 -8.04 -7.97
N LYS A 80 -12.96 -6.89 -8.65
CA LYS A 80 -12.03 -5.80 -8.38
C LYS A 80 -12.44 -5.08 -7.10
N ILE A 81 -11.47 -4.65 -6.32
CA ILE A 81 -11.72 -3.90 -5.09
C ILE A 81 -12.22 -2.51 -5.47
N LYS A 82 -13.45 -2.20 -5.08
CA LYS A 82 -14.10 -0.91 -5.30
C LYS A 82 -13.86 0.05 -4.14
N ARG A 83 -13.84 -0.50 -2.92
CA ARG A 83 -13.65 0.25 -1.67
C ARG A 83 -13.14 -0.69 -0.60
N ILE A 84 -12.28 -0.20 0.29
CA ILE A 84 -11.87 -0.92 1.50
C ILE A 84 -12.44 -0.16 2.71
N ILE A 85 -12.90 -0.89 3.71
CA ILE A 85 -13.57 -0.40 4.91
C ILE A 85 -12.65 -0.69 6.08
N PHE A 86 -12.33 0.33 6.86
CA PHE A 86 -11.70 0.18 8.15
C PHE A 86 -12.76 -0.26 9.17
N ASP A 87 -12.53 -1.39 9.83
CA ASP A 87 -13.28 -1.73 11.03
C ASP A 87 -12.84 -0.76 12.14
N LYS A 88 -13.69 0.21 12.48
CA LYS A 88 -13.49 1.07 13.65
C LYS A 88 -13.87 0.23 14.87
N SER A 89 -12.90 -0.41 15.51
CA SER A 89 -13.05 -0.85 16.91
C SER A 89 -12.88 0.34 17.84
#